data_AF-A0A3L7RY44-F1
#
_entry.id   AF-A0A3L7RY44-F1
#
_cell.length_a   1.000
_cell.length_b   1.000
_cell.length_c   1.000
_cell.angle_alpha   90.00
_cell.angle_beta   90.00
_cell.angle_gamma   90.00
#
_symmetry.space_group_name_H-M   'P 1'
#
loop_
_entity.id
_entity.type
_entity.pdbx_description
1 polymer ?
#
loop_
_entity_poly.entity_id
_entity_poly.type
_entity_poly.pdbx_seq_one_letter_code
_entity_poly.pdbx_strand_id
1 'polypeptide(L)'
;MGPLKLFSGWDAFDWFKAVVRLLLSALVTLPVPIFLNLLPHFDIGREEARRIQTWHETRRIAAEIAANPVEALQPIATRKDIWGNSYRVEVMPGGHYRVSTPGSNGVYDSPDAVDADDIHSELKSAPTEVFKRQRRRQWIIAFAVWGLCSAGLFLVLQRRAL
;
A
#
# COMPACT_ATOMS: atom_id res chain seq x y z
N MET A 1 -22.30 35.40 12.98
CA MET A 1 -21.77 34.06 13.31
C MET A 1 -21.70 33.94 14.82
N GLY A 2 -22.74 33.40 15.47
CA GLY A 2 -22.76 33.19 16.92
C GLY A 2 -22.29 31.78 17.25
N PRO A 3 -21.34 31.58 18.17
CA PRO A 3 -20.86 30.26 18.52
C PRO A 3 -21.90 29.51 19.37
N LEU A 4 -22.17 28.26 19.00
CA LEU A 4 -22.52 27.13 19.87
C LEU A 4 -23.49 27.43 21.06
N LYS A 5 -24.77 27.67 20.77
CA LYS A 5 -25.88 27.52 21.75
C LYS A 5 -26.38 26.07 21.91
N LEU A 6 -25.58 25.07 21.53
CA LEU A 6 -25.99 23.66 21.58
C LEU A 6 -25.82 22.99 22.95
N PHE A 7 -25.14 23.63 23.90
CA PHE A 7 -24.77 23.02 25.18
C PHE A 7 -25.08 23.87 26.44
N SER A 8 -25.80 24.99 26.31
CA SER A 8 -25.98 25.95 27.40
C SER A 8 -27.01 25.54 28.49
N GLY A 9 -27.17 24.24 28.75
CA GLY A 9 -28.13 23.72 29.72
C GLY A 9 -27.82 22.31 30.22
N TRP A 10 -26.63 21.80 29.94
CA TRP A 10 -26.22 20.47 30.40
C TRP A 10 -25.52 20.59 31.75
N ASP A 11 -25.96 19.80 32.73
CA ASP A 11 -25.23 19.65 33.97
C ASP A 11 -24.01 18.72 33.77
N ALA A 12 -23.11 18.68 34.75
CA ALA A 12 -21.91 17.84 34.69
C ALA A 12 -22.24 16.34 34.52
N PHE A 13 -23.42 15.93 34.97
CA PHE A 13 -23.88 14.54 34.90
C PHE A 13 -24.33 14.15 33.49
N ASP A 14 -25.00 15.04 32.77
CA ASP A 14 -25.37 14.85 31.37
C ASP A 14 -24.15 14.82 30.45
N TRP A 15 -23.16 15.68 30.72
CA TRP A 15 -21.85 15.62 30.07
C TRP A 15 -21.18 14.27 30.27
N PHE A 16 -21.13 13.79 31.51
CA PHE A 16 -20.56 12.48 31.84
C PHE A 16 -21.26 11.35 31.07
N LYS A 17 -22.59 11.31 31.06
CA LYS A 17 -23.37 10.29 30.32
C LYS A 17 -23.10 10.32 28.82
N ALA A 18 -23.03 11.50 28.21
CA ALA A 18 -22.75 11.58 26.78
C ALA A 18 -21.34 11.14 26.43
N VAL A 19 -20.34 11.49 27.25
CA VAL A 19 -18.97 10.99 27.08
C VAL A 19 -18.95 9.46 27.17
N VAL A 20 -19.61 8.87 28.16
CA VAL A 20 -19.70 7.41 28.30
C VAL A 20 -20.38 6.77 27.07
N ARG A 21 -21.49 7.33 26.59
CA ARG A 21 -22.19 6.82 25.38
C ARG A 21 -21.33 6.92 24.12
N LEU A 22 -20.57 8.01 23.97
CA LEU A 22 -19.63 8.19 22.85
C LEU A 22 -18.54 7.12 22.90
N LEU A 23 -17.92 6.91 24.07
CA LEU A 23 -16.88 5.90 24.26
C LEU A 23 -17.40 4.48 23.99
N LEU A 24 -18.60 4.15 24.48
CA LEU A 24 -19.23 2.86 24.20
C LEU A 24 -19.53 2.68 22.71
N SER A 25 -20.01 3.73 22.03
CA SER A 25 -20.28 3.68 20.58
C SER A 25 -19.00 3.46 19.77
N ALA A 26 -17.91 4.14 20.16
CA ALA A 26 -16.59 3.96 19.56
C ALA A 26 -16.03 2.55 19.80
N LEU A 27 -16.22 2.00 21.00
CA LEU A 27 -15.79 0.65 21.36
C LEU A 27 -16.56 -0.42 20.58
N VAL A 28 -17.89 -0.29 20.48
CA VAL A 28 -18.74 -1.25 19.75
C VAL A 28 -18.43 -1.26 18.26
N THR A 29 -18.04 -0.12 17.69
CA THR A 29 -17.70 0.00 16.27
C THR A 29 -16.22 -0.22 15.97
N LEU A 30 -15.36 -0.39 16.99
CA LEU A 30 -13.93 -0.69 16.86
C LEU A 30 -13.62 -1.91 15.96
N PRO A 31 -14.45 -2.97 15.88
CA PRO A 31 -14.23 -4.06 14.95
C PRO A 31 -14.33 -3.65 13.47
N VAL A 32 -15.01 -2.55 13.13
CA VAL A 32 -15.19 -2.08 11.74
C VAL A 32 -13.84 -1.77 11.06
N PRO A 33 -12.98 -0.88 11.60
CA PRO A 33 -11.67 -0.62 10.99
C PRO A 33 -10.78 -1.87 11.03
N ILE A 34 -10.89 -2.72 12.05
CA ILE A 34 -10.12 -3.97 12.13
C ILE A 34 -10.51 -4.90 10.98
N PHE A 35 -11.80 -5.11 10.73
CA PHE A 35 -12.29 -5.96 9.65
C PHE A 35 -11.93 -5.39 8.26
N LEU A 36 -12.05 -4.08 8.07
CA LEU A 36 -11.68 -3.41 6.82
C LEU A 36 -10.18 -3.51 6.51
N ASN A 37 -9.32 -3.54 7.53
CA ASN A 37 -7.88 -3.72 7.34
C ASN A 37 -7.44 -5.19 7.31
N LEU A 38 -8.21 -6.12 7.89
CA LEU A 38 -7.89 -7.56 7.93
C LEU A 38 -8.49 -8.39 6.78
N LEU A 39 -9.41 -7.83 5.99
CA LEU A 39 -9.81 -8.40 4.68
C LEU A 39 -8.54 -8.76 3.86
N PRO A 40 -8.55 -9.82 3.04
CA PRO A 40 -7.36 -10.61 2.73
C PRO A 40 -6.29 -9.78 2.00
N HIS A 41 -5.35 -9.23 2.77
CA HIS A 41 -4.13 -8.56 2.29
C HIS A 41 -2.99 -9.57 2.05
N PHE A 42 -3.25 -10.87 2.19
CA PHE A 42 -2.23 -11.90 1.98
C PHE A 42 -1.63 -11.84 0.58
N ASP A 43 -2.46 -11.60 -0.44
CA ASP A 43 -1.99 -11.48 -1.82
C ASP A 43 -1.15 -10.22 -2.01
N ILE A 44 -1.54 -9.10 -1.39
CA ILE A 44 -0.77 -7.86 -1.42
C ILE A 44 0.60 -8.03 -0.75
N GLY A 45 0.65 -8.70 0.40
CA GLY A 45 1.91 -8.95 1.11
C GLY A 45 2.83 -9.93 0.37
N ARG A 46 2.27 -10.97 -0.24
CA ARG A 46 3.03 -11.89 -1.09
C ARG A 46 3.56 -11.18 -2.32
N GLU A 47 2.74 -10.36 -2.97
CA GLU A 47 3.13 -9.58 -4.14
C GLU A 47 4.21 -8.53 -3.80
N GLU A 48 4.10 -7.87 -2.64
CA GLU A 48 5.13 -6.95 -2.13
C GLU A 48 6.47 -7.67 -1.95
N ALA A 49 6.50 -8.81 -1.25
CA ALA A 49 7.72 -9.60 -1.04
C ALA A 49 8.34 -10.06 -2.37
N ARG A 50 7.49 -10.50 -3.29
CA ARG A 50 7.83 -10.92 -4.64
C ARG A 50 8.50 -9.79 -5.44
N ARG A 51 7.90 -8.60 -5.48
CA ARG A 51 8.46 -7.43 -6.17
C ARG A 51 9.79 -6.97 -5.56
N ILE A 52 9.92 -7.00 -4.23
CA ILE A 52 11.19 -6.69 -3.55
C ILE A 52 12.29 -7.65 -3.98
N GLN A 53 12.00 -8.95 -3.95
CA GLN A 53 12.97 -9.98 -4.32
C GLN A 53 13.43 -9.81 -5.76
N THR A 54 12.50 -9.62 -6.69
CA THR A 54 12.82 -9.37 -8.10
C THR A 54 13.61 -8.08 -8.29
N TRP A 55 13.29 -7.01 -7.56
CA TRP A 55 14.07 -5.77 -7.62
C TRP A 55 15.51 -5.97 -7.16
N HIS A 56 15.74 -6.73 -6.07
CA HIS A 56 17.11 -7.07 -5.66
C HIS A 56 17.82 -7.93 -6.71
N GLU A 57 17.13 -8.88 -7.33
CA GLU A 57 17.70 -9.74 -8.36
C GLU A 57 18.07 -8.93 -9.61
N THR A 58 17.22 -8.01 -10.09
CA THR A 58 17.56 -7.14 -11.25
C THR A 58 18.81 -6.30 -10.98
N ARG A 59 18.95 -5.75 -9.77
CA ARG A 59 20.15 -5.00 -9.37
C ARG A 59 21.39 -5.87 -9.27
N ARG A 60 21.23 -7.10 -8.76
CA ARG A 60 22.30 -8.08 -8.71
C ARG A 60 22.76 -8.46 -10.12
N ILE A 61 21.83 -8.77 -11.02
CA ILE A 61 22.13 -9.09 -12.42
C ILE A 61 22.85 -7.91 -13.09
N ALA A 62 22.37 -6.68 -12.91
CA ALA A 62 23.02 -5.49 -13.46
C ALA A 62 24.47 -5.33 -12.95
N ALA A 63 24.73 -5.62 -11.67
CA ALA A 63 26.07 -5.61 -11.10
C ALA A 63 26.96 -6.75 -11.65
N GLU A 64 26.39 -7.95 -11.87
CA GLU A 64 27.09 -9.09 -12.50
C GLU A 64 27.52 -8.76 -13.93
N ILE A 65 26.63 -8.14 -14.73
CA ILE A 65 26.97 -7.68 -16.10
C ILE A 65 28.04 -6.60 -16.06
N ALA A 66 27.92 -5.62 -15.16
CA ALA A 66 28.89 -4.54 -15.05
C ALA A 66 30.29 -5.04 -14.66
N ALA A 67 30.38 -6.12 -13.88
CA ALA A 67 31.65 -6.74 -13.52
C ALA A 67 32.23 -7.58 -14.67
N ASN A 68 31.41 -8.36 -15.38
CA ASN A 68 31.85 -9.27 -16.46
C ASN A 68 30.85 -9.30 -17.62
N PRO A 69 30.90 -8.34 -18.57
CA PRO A 69 29.86 -8.19 -19.59
C PRO A 69 29.73 -9.39 -20.53
N VAL A 70 30.84 -10.03 -20.89
CA VAL A 70 30.86 -11.10 -21.90
C VAL A 70 30.35 -12.43 -21.34
N GLU A 71 30.74 -12.76 -20.11
CA GLU A 71 30.37 -14.03 -19.46
C GLU A 71 28.97 -13.99 -18.84
N ALA A 72 28.50 -12.82 -18.41
CA ALA A 72 27.20 -12.68 -17.75
C ALA A 72 26.00 -12.75 -18.72
N LEU A 73 26.14 -12.32 -19.97
CA LEU A 73 25.02 -12.20 -20.91
C LEU A 73 24.36 -13.56 -21.27
N GLN A 74 25.14 -14.64 -21.41
CA GLN A 74 24.60 -15.97 -21.73
C GLN A 74 23.71 -16.58 -20.62
N PRO A 75 24.14 -16.64 -19.34
CA PRO A 75 23.32 -17.21 -18.27
C PRO A 75 22.10 -16.35 -17.92
N ILE A 76 22.07 -15.06 -18.26
CA ILE A 76 20.92 -14.18 -17.96
C ILE A 76 19.71 -14.52 -18.83
N ALA A 77 19.93 -14.94 -20.09
CA ALA A 77 18.84 -15.30 -21.00
C ALA A 77 17.99 -16.48 -20.50
N THR A 78 18.56 -17.34 -19.65
CA THR A 78 17.86 -18.49 -19.06
C THR A 78 17.29 -18.21 -17.68
N ARG A 79 17.72 -17.13 -17.00
CA ARG A 79 17.14 -16.73 -15.71
C ARG A 79 15.70 -16.26 -15.89
N LYS A 80 14.86 -16.68 -14.96
CA LYS A 80 13.46 -16.29 -14.87
C LYS A 80 13.23 -15.50 -13.59
N ASP A 81 12.33 -14.54 -13.65
CA ASP A 81 11.78 -13.95 -12.44
C ASP A 81 10.87 -14.96 -11.73
N ILE A 82 10.40 -14.58 -10.56
CA ILE A 82 9.50 -15.38 -9.71
C ILE A 82 8.10 -15.64 -10.31
N TRP A 83 7.74 -14.95 -11.39
CA TRP A 83 6.51 -15.16 -12.15
C TRP A 83 6.77 -15.99 -13.43
N GLY A 84 8.02 -16.35 -13.70
CA GLY A 84 8.42 -17.16 -14.85
C GLY A 84 8.81 -16.35 -16.09
N ASN A 85 8.89 -15.02 -16.00
CA ASN A 85 9.26 -14.17 -17.13
C ASN A 85 10.78 -14.10 -17.29
N SER A 86 11.25 -13.98 -18.54
CA SER A 86 12.67 -13.73 -18.80
C SER A 86 13.02 -12.28 -18.51
N TYR A 87 14.22 -12.03 -17.98
CA TYR A 87 14.80 -10.70 -17.87
C TYR A 87 15.21 -10.15 -19.26
N ARG A 88 15.10 -8.84 -19.43
CA ARG A 88 15.61 -8.10 -20.58
C ARG A 88 16.81 -7.26 -20.14
N VAL A 89 17.83 -7.21 -20.98
CA VAL A 89 19.01 -6.37 -20.79
C VAL A 89 19.05 -5.34 -21.91
N GLU A 90 19.08 -4.07 -21.55
CA GLU A 90 19.16 -2.94 -22.46
C GLU A 90 20.46 -2.16 -22.19
N VAL A 91 21.15 -1.77 -23.26
CA VAL A 91 22.34 -0.90 -23.15
C VAL A 91 21.85 0.54 -23.18
N MET A 92 22.07 1.24 -22.08
CA MET A 92 21.66 2.63 -21.91
C MET A 92 22.68 3.61 -22.48
N PRO A 93 22.27 4.86 -22.78
CA PRO A 93 23.20 5.93 -23.15
C PRO A 93 24.26 6.11 -22.05
N GLY A 94 25.54 6.02 -22.43
CA GLY A 94 26.66 6.03 -21.46
C GLY A 94 27.21 4.64 -21.10
N GLY A 95 26.77 3.58 -21.79
CA GLY A 95 27.41 2.26 -21.75
C GLY A 95 27.12 1.45 -20.48
N HIS A 96 26.14 1.86 -19.68
CA HIS A 96 25.65 1.07 -18.56
C HIS A 96 24.49 0.17 -19.01
N TYR A 97 24.25 -0.89 -18.25
CA TYR A 97 23.23 -1.89 -18.55
C TYR A 97 22.02 -1.70 -17.63
N ARG A 98 20.85 -1.58 -18.24
CA ARG A 98 19.56 -1.66 -17.55
C ARG A 98 19.04 -3.09 -17.66
N VAL A 99 18.67 -3.66 -16.52
CA VAL A 99 18.02 -4.97 -16.47
C VAL A 99 16.58 -4.75 -16.04
N SER A 100 15.63 -5.26 -16.81
CA SER A 100 14.20 -5.12 -16.56
C SER A 100 13.48 -6.47 -16.62
N THR A 101 12.31 -6.54 -15.99
CA THR A 101 11.37 -7.67 -16.06
C THR A 101 9.95 -7.15 -15.91
N PRO A 102 8.95 -7.75 -16.60
CA PRO A 102 7.58 -7.24 -16.59
C PRO A 102 6.87 -7.52 -15.25
N GLY A 103 7.40 -8.45 -14.45
CA GLY A 103 6.81 -8.78 -13.16
C GLY A 103 5.47 -9.51 -13.32
N SER A 104 4.49 -9.17 -12.48
CA SER A 104 3.21 -9.90 -12.45
C SER A 104 2.31 -9.69 -13.67
N ASN A 105 2.50 -8.62 -14.45
CA ASN A 105 1.68 -8.36 -15.64
C ASN A 105 2.11 -9.22 -16.85
N GLY A 106 3.34 -9.74 -16.87
CA GLY A 106 3.91 -10.53 -17.96
C GLY A 106 4.14 -9.77 -19.27
N VAL A 107 3.90 -8.46 -19.32
CA VAL A 107 4.00 -7.62 -20.51
C VAL A 107 5.02 -6.52 -20.26
N TYR A 108 6.04 -6.46 -21.12
CA TYR A 108 6.91 -5.28 -21.19
C TYR A 108 6.14 -4.20 -21.92
N ASP A 109 5.73 -3.15 -21.21
CA ASP A 109 5.22 -1.97 -21.89
C ASP A 109 6.37 -1.23 -22.62
N SER A 110 6.02 -0.35 -23.55
CA SER A 110 6.95 0.34 -24.45
C SER A 110 8.21 0.82 -23.70
N PRO A 111 9.42 0.80 -24.29
CA PRO A 111 10.64 1.30 -23.65
C PRO A 111 10.53 2.74 -23.11
N ASP A 112 9.58 3.53 -23.65
CA ASP A 112 9.27 4.89 -23.20
C ASP A 112 8.10 4.97 -22.19
N ALA A 113 7.30 3.91 -22.09
CA ALA A 113 6.21 3.75 -21.13
C ALA A 113 6.64 2.70 -20.10
N VAL A 114 7.54 3.10 -19.20
CA VAL A 114 7.75 2.37 -17.96
C VAL A 114 6.44 2.47 -17.18
N ASP A 115 5.55 1.51 -17.40
CA ASP A 115 4.31 1.44 -16.63
C ASP A 115 4.66 1.04 -15.19
N ALA A 116 3.75 1.32 -14.25
CA ALA A 116 4.04 1.25 -12.81
C ALA A 116 4.44 -0.15 -12.28
N ASP A 117 4.40 -1.18 -13.12
CA ASP A 117 4.60 -2.58 -12.77
C ASP A 117 5.92 -3.19 -13.24
N ASP A 118 6.62 -2.56 -14.18
CA ASP A 118 7.93 -3.02 -14.64
C ASP A 118 8.99 -2.82 -13.56
N ILE A 119 9.78 -3.87 -13.30
CA ILE A 119 10.85 -3.84 -12.31
C ILE A 119 12.18 -3.73 -13.02
N HIS A 120 12.90 -2.63 -12.80
CA HIS A 120 14.21 -2.41 -13.40
C HIS A 120 15.29 -2.03 -12.38
N SER A 121 16.55 -2.31 -12.73
CA SER A 121 17.73 -2.11 -11.88
C SER A 121 17.96 -0.64 -11.46
N GLU A 122 17.52 0.30 -12.30
CA GLU A 122 17.67 1.76 -12.10
C GLU A 122 16.52 2.42 -11.34
N LEU A 123 15.56 1.65 -10.80
CA LEU A 123 14.48 2.22 -9.99
C LEU A 123 15.07 3.02 -8.81
N LYS A 124 14.81 4.33 -8.79
CA LYS A 124 15.30 5.25 -7.73
C LYS A 124 14.70 4.94 -6.37
N SER A 125 13.50 4.38 -6.35
CA SER A 125 12.76 4.00 -5.14
C SER A 125 12.43 2.52 -5.16
N ALA A 126 12.49 1.89 -4.00
CA ALA A 126 12.05 0.50 -3.85
C ALA A 126 10.55 0.37 -4.19
N PRO A 127 10.11 -0.76 -4.79
CA PRO A 127 8.70 -1.01 -5.09
C PRO A 127 7.77 -0.93 -3.86
N THR A 128 8.33 -1.07 -2.65
CA THR A 128 7.62 -0.99 -1.37
C THR A 128 6.92 0.34 -1.12
N GLU A 129 7.40 1.45 -1.71
CA GLU A 129 6.81 2.77 -1.48
C GLU A 129 5.39 2.89 -2.02
N VAL A 130 5.06 2.15 -3.09
CA VAL A 130 3.69 2.08 -3.64
C VAL A 130 2.76 1.38 -2.66
N PHE A 131 3.19 0.24 -2.11
CA PHE A 131 2.43 -0.54 -1.11
C PHE A 131 2.21 0.25 0.19
N LYS A 132 3.25 0.96 0.68
CA LYS A 132 3.13 1.84 1.86
C LYS A 132 2.08 2.93 1.64
N ARG A 133 2.06 3.56 0.46
CA ARG A 133 1.09 4.61 0.11
C ARG A 133 -0.34 4.07 0.07
N GLN A 134 -0.54 2.90 -0.51
CA GLN A 134 -1.85 2.23 -0.55
C GLN A 134 -2.32 1.87 0.87
N ARG A 135 -1.45 1.28 1.69
CA ARG A 135 -1.75 0.94 3.09
C ARG A 135 -2.13 2.18 3.91
N ARG A 136 -1.42 3.29 3.72
CA ARG A 136 -1.76 4.57 4.37
C ARG A 136 -3.15 5.06 3.96
N ARG A 137 -3.51 4.96 2.67
CA ARG A 137 -4.83 5.35 2.17
C ARG A 137 -5.94 4.47 2.74
N GLN A 138 -5.72 3.16 2.85
CA GLN A 138 -6.67 2.23 3.47
C GLN A 138 -6.91 2.56 4.94
N TRP A 139 -5.86 2.88 5.70
CA TRP A 139 -6.01 3.32 7.09
C TRP A 139 -6.87 4.59 7.21
N ILE A 140 -6.62 5.58 6.35
CA ILE A 140 -7.42 6.82 6.34
C ILE A 140 -8.90 6.51 6.07
N ILE A 141 -9.19 5.66 5.08
CA ILE A 141 -10.56 5.25 4.76
C ILE A 141 -11.18 4.49 5.94
N ALA A 142 -10.47 3.54 6.53
CA ALA A 142 -10.95 2.75 7.64
C ALA A 142 -11.31 3.60 8.86
N PHE A 143 -10.46 4.58 9.21
CA PHE A 143 -10.74 5.52 10.31
C PHE A 143 -11.90 6.47 9.98
N ALA A 144 -12.03 6.91 8.72
CA ALA A 144 -13.16 7.73 8.30
C ALA A 144 -14.49 6.99 8.44
N VAL A 145 -14.55 5.73 7.98
CA VAL A 145 -15.72 4.86 8.12
C VAL A 145 -16.02 4.58 9.60
N TRP A 146 -15.01 4.28 10.40
CA TRP A 146 -15.16 4.06 11.83
C TRP A 146 -15.77 5.27 12.55
N GLY A 147 -15.28 6.47 12.24
CA GLY A 147 -15.81 7.72 12.79
C GLY A 147 -17.27 7.94 12.42
N LEU A 148 -17.64 7.68 11.16
CA LEU A 148 -19.04 7.77 10.70
C LEU A 148 -19.96 6.77 11.39
N CYS A 149 -19.53 5.51 11.53
CA CYS A 149 -20.28 4.49 12.26
C CYS A 149 -20.45 4.84 13.74
N SER A 150 -19.38 5.30 14.38
CA SER A 150 -19.39 5.72 15.79
C SER A 150 -20.35 6.88 16.03
N ALA A 151 -20.29 7.92 15.18
CA ALA A 151 -21.16 9.09 15.26
C ALA A 151 -22.63 8.72 15.00
N GLY A 152 -22.89 7.89 13.98
CA GLY A 152 -24.24 7.40 13.67
C GLY A 152 -24.84 6.61 14.83
N LEU A 153 -24.09 5.67 15.41
CA LEU A 153 -24.52 4.90 16.56
C LEU A 153 -24.80 5.78 17.78
N PHE A 154 -23.92 6.75 18.05
CA PHE A 154 -24.11 7.72 19.13
C PHE A 154 -25.42 8.51 18.96
N LEU A 155 -25.71 9.01 17.76
CA LEU A 155 -26.95 9.75 17.48
C LEU A 155 -28.20 8.88 17.67
N VAL A 156 -28.15 7.60 17.28
CA VAL A 156 -29.24 6.64 17.53
C VAL A 156 -29.46 6.43 19.03
N LEU A 157 -28.38 6.26 19.80
CA LEU A 157 -28.46 6.08 21.26
C LEU A 157 -28.98 7.33 21.96
N GLN A 158 -28.62 8.53 21.50
CA GLN A 158 -29.16 9.78 22.03
C GLN A 158 -30.67 9.91 21.77
N ARG A 159 -31.14 9.55 20.56
CA ARG A 159 -32.57 9.59 20.23
C ARG A 159 -33.44 8.61 21.00
N ARG A 160 -32.89 7.45 21.42
CA ARG A 160 -33.63 6.44 22.19
C ARG A 160 -33.65 6.72 23.71
N ALA A 161 -32.84 7.65 24.19
CA ALA A 161 -32.73 8.00 25.59
C ALA A 161 -33.54 9.24 25.99
N LEU A 162 -34.15 9.91 25.01
CA LEU A 162 -35.16 10.97 25.15
C LEU A 162 -36.55 10.34 25.01
#